data_AF-L9Y0G3-F1
#
_entry.id   AF-L9Y0G3-F1
#
_cell.length_a   1.000
_cell.length_b   1.000
_cell.length_c   1.000
_cell.angle_alpha   90.00
_cell.angle_beta   90.00
_cell.angle_gamma   90.00
#
_symmetry.space_group_name_H-M   'P 1'
#
loop_
_entity.id
_entity.type
_entity.pdbx_description
1 polymer ?
#
loop_
_entity_poly.entity_id
_entity_poly.type
_entity_poly.pdbx_seq_one_letter_code
_entity_poly.pdbx_strand_id
1 'polypeptide(L)'
;MSEADSPDGMTESQRRKRSKGAYETVIHTIEFNSGRVQPPLAKQPSVIGSLHAAGYGSYGLDSLHSTIVACCESGDLFRAKDAKADPRLGINNEQRLVEKIESNLSYDSDPRTDVIGLANQRIAFLRGDRDT
;
A
#
# COMPACT_ATOMS: atom_id res chain seq x y z
N MET A 1 4.80 -6.42 -38.96
CA MET A 1 5.23 -6.33 -37.54
C MET A 1 4.30 -7.23 -36.76
N SER A 2 4.80 -8.36 -36.26
CA SER A 2 3.99 -9.39 -35.63
C SER A 2 3.66 -8.99 -34.20
N GLU A 3 2.37 -8.82 -33.90
CA GLU A 3 1.88 -8.71 -32.53
C GLU A 3 2.15 -10.04 -31.82
N ALA A 4 2.98 -10.01 -30.78
CA ALA A 4 3.24 -11.16 -29.95
C ALA A 4 1.99 -11.45 -29.10
N ASP A 5 1.15 -12.33 -29.62
CA ASP A 5 0.01 -12.91 -28.92
C ASP A 5 0.53 -13.60 -27.66
N SER A 6 0.28 -12.98 -26.51
CA SER A 6 0.60 -13.58 -25.22
C SER A 6 -0.59 -14.44 -24.80
N PRO A 7 -0.40 -15.50 -23.99
CA PRO A 7 -1.35 -16.61 -23.83
C PRO A 7 -2.72 -16.26 -23.23
N ASP A 8 -2.99 -14.98 -22.99
CA ASP A 8 -4.18 -14.43 -22.34
C ASP A 8 -4.94 -13.43 -23.24
N GLY A 9 -4.60 -13.32 -24.54
CA GLY A 9 -5.31 -12.53 -25.56
C GLY A 9 -5.36 -11.01 -25.34
N MET A 10 -4.72 -10.50 -24.29
CA MET A 10 -4.73 -9.07 -23.96
C MET A 10 -3.64 -8.30 -24.69
N THR A 11 -4.03 -7.20 -25.34
CA THR A 11 -3.10 -6.21 -25.91
C THR A 11 -2.28 -5.52 -24.82
N GLU A 12 -1.10 -4.99 -25.16
CA GLU A 12 -0.22 -4.32 -24.20
C GLU A 12 -0.87 -3.09 -23.54
N SER A 13 -1.67 -2.34 -24.30
CA SER A 13 -2.48 -1.22 -23.79
C SER A 13 -3.51 -1.65 -22.74
N GLN A 14 -4.13 -2.83 -22.90
CA GLN A 14 -5.04 -3.39 -21.91
C GLN A 14 -4.29 -3.82 -20.64
N ARG A 15 -3.10 -4.42 -20.77
CA ARG A 15 -2.24 -4.75 -19.61
C ARG A 15 -1.82 -3.52 -18.82
N ARG A 16 -1.42 -2.43 -19.49
CA ARG A 16 -1.04 -1.18 -18.84
C ARG A 16 -2.20 -0.54 -18.09
N LYS A 17 -3.38 -0.44 -18.71
CA LYS A 17 -4.60 0.07 -18.04
C LYS A 17 -4.99 -0.79 -16.85
N ARG A 18 -4.94 -2.12 -17.01
CA ARG A 18 -5.26 -3.09 -15.94
C ARG A 18 -4.28 -3.00 -14.77
N SER A 19 -2.99 -2.87 -15.05
CA SER A 19 -1.96 -2.69 -14.03
C SER A 19 -2.19 -1.39 -13.27
N LYS A 20 -2.44 -0.27 -13.95
CA LYS A 20 -2.77 1.01 -13.30
C LYS A 20 -4.01 0.90 -12.40
N GLY A 21 -5.08 0.25 -12.84
CA GLY A 21 -6.28 0.06 -12.03
C GLY A 21 -6.02 -0.80 -10.78
N ALA A 22 -5.22 -1.86 -10.91
CA ALA A 22 -4.81 -2.68 -9.77
C ALA A 22 -3.96 -1.88 -8.77
N TYR A 23 -3.04 -1.05 -9.25
CA TYR A 23 -2.21 -0.16 -8.42
C TYR A 23 -3.06 0.82 -7.59
N GLU A 24 -3.95 1.56 -8.24
CA GLU A 24 -4.84 2.52 -7.58
C GLU A 24 -5.74 1.82 -6.54
N THR A 25 -6.23 0.63 -6.86
CA THR A 25 -7.04 -0.18 -5.95
C THR A 25 -6.25 -0.61 -4.72
N VAL A 26 -4.99 -1.03 -4.86
CA VAL A 26 -4.14 -1.41 -3.71
C VAL A 26 -3.99 -0.22 -2.77
N ILE A 27 -3.68 0.98 -3.31
CA ILE A 27 -3.53 2.20 -2.51
C ILE A 27 -4.84 2.53 -1.78
N HIS A 28 -5.98 2.54 -2.49
CA HIS A 28 -7.29 2.80 -1.89
C HIS A 28 -7.64 1.79 -0.80
N THR A 29 -7.27 0.53 -0.98
CA THR A 29 -7.53 -0.53 -0.01
C THR A 29 -6.70 -0.38 1.26
N ILE A 30 -5.46 0.11 1.14
CA ILE A 30 -4.63 0.43 2.31
C ILE A 30 -5.26 1.55 3.14
N GLU A 31 -5.72 2.62 2.50
CA GLU A 31 -6.39 3.73 3.21
C GLU A 31 -7.70 3.33 3.87
N PHE A 32 -8.48 2.48 3.17
CA PHE A 32 -9.70 1.94 3.74
C PHE A 32 -9.41 1.12 5.00
N ASN A 33 -8.42 0.23 4.93
CA ASN A 33 -8.05 -0.63 6.05
C ASN A 33 -7.28 0.09 7.18
N SER A 34 -6.72 1.27 6.93
CA SER A 34 -6.12 2.10 7.98
C SER A 34 -7.16 2.94 8.74
N GLY A 35 -8.45 2.86 8.41
CA GLY A 35 -9.50 3.58 9.12
C GLY A 35 -9.61 5.07 8.77
N ARG A 36 -9.08 5.49 7.60
CA ARG A 36 -9.13 6.85 7.01
C ARG A 36 -8.50 7.98 7.81
N VAL A 37 -8.47 7.92 9.14
CA VAL A 37 -7.93 8.95 10.03
C VAL A 37 -6.49 8.61 10.45
N GLN A 38 -6.19 7.32 10.66
CA GLN A 38 -4.82 6.89 10.98
C GLN A 38 -3.88 7.04 9.77
N PRO A 39 -2.56 7.10 9.99
CA PRO A 39 -1.58 6.99 8.92
C PRO A 39 -1.89 5.78 8.03
N PRO A 40 -1.73 5.88 6.69
CA PRO A 40 -2.15 4.86 5.75
C PRO A 40 -1.24 3.64 5.83
N LEU A 41 -1.43 2.83 6.88
CA LEU A 41 -0.64 1.68 7.27
C LEU A 41 -1.55 0.53 7.70
N ALA A 42 -1.79 -0.41 6.80
CA ALA A 42 -2.70 -1.52 7.02
C ALA A 42 -1.95 -2.85 7.15
N LYS A 43 -2.53 -3.81 7.88
CA LYS A 43 -2.00 -5.19 7.90
C LYS A 43 -2.10 -5.79 6.50
N GLN A 44 -1.01 -6.36 6.00
CA GLN A 44 -0.97 -6.95 4.66
C GLN A 44 -2.05 -8.03 4.45
N PRO A 45 -2.32 -8.95 5.40
CA PRO A 45 -3.42 -9.91 5.26
C PRO A 45 -4.79 -9.25 5.09
N SER A 46 -5.05 -8.15 5.79
CA SER A 46 -6.31 -7.40 5.68
C SER A 46 -6.46 -6.76 4.31
N VAL A 47 -5.39 -6.15 3.78
CA VAL A 47 -5.38 -5.57 2.42
C VAL A 47 -5.67 -6.64 1.37
N ILE A 48 -5.00 -7.80 1.46
CA ILE A 48 -5.23 -8.92 0.54
C ILE A 48 -6.68 -9.44 0.65
N GLY A 49 -7.19 -9.60 1.87
CA GLY A 49 -8.57 -10.04 2.12
C GLY A 49 -9.60 -9.08 1.53
N SER A 50 -9.42 -7.77 1.71
CA SER A 50 -10.29 -6.74 1.13
C SER A 50 -10.23 -6.72 -0.40
N LEU A 51 -9.04 -6.83 -0.99
CA LEU A 51 -8.89 -6.91 -2.45
C LEU A 51 -9.60 -8.16 -2.98
N HIS A 52 -9.40 -9.31 -2.33
CA HIS A 52 -10.06 -10.56 -2.71
C HIS A 52 -11.59 -10.41 -2.67
N ALA A 53 -12.15 -9.85 -1.60
CA ALA A 53 -13.58 -9.60 -1.44
C ALA A 53 -14.14 -8.61 -2.48
N ALA A 54 -13.35 -7.61 -2.90
CA ALA A 54 -13.74 -6.63 -3.92
C ALA A 54 -13.72 -7.19 -5.37
N GLY A 55 -13.63 -8.52 -5.55
CA GLY A 55 -13.61 -9.17 -6.85
C GLY A 55 -12.22 -9.25 -7.49
N TYR A 56 -11.20 -8.67 -6.85
CA TYR A 56 -9.80 -8.83 -7.28
C TYR A 56 -9.25 -10.23 -6.94
N GLY A 57 -10.01 -11.06 -6.22
CA GLY A 57 -9.70 -12.47 -6.01
C GLY A 57 -9.75 -13.33 -7.27
N SER A 58 -10.51 -12.89 -8.29
CA SER A 58 -10.53 -13.52 -9.62
C SER A 58 -9.17 -13.47 -10.34
N TYR A 59 -8.25 -12.60 -9.89
CA TYR A 59 -6.89 -12.47 -10.42
C TYR A 59 -5.89 -13.45 -9.81
N GLY A 60 -6.31 -14.23 -8.79
CA GLY A 60 -5.43 -15.11 -8.02
C GLY A 60 -4.57 -14.34 -7.02
N LEU A 61 -4.28 -14.98 -5.88
CA LEU A 61 -3.47 -14.38 -4.80
C LEU A 61 -2.06 -14.01 -5.28
N ASP A 62 -1.50 -14.75 -6.23
CA ASP A 62 -0.16 -14.51 -6.77
C ASP A 62 -0.08 -13.21 -7.60
N SER A 63 -1.13 -12.88 -8.37
CA SER A 63 -1.19 -11.62 -9.13
C SER A 63 -1.31 -10.42 -8.19
N LEU A 64 -2.11 -10.53 -7.14
CA LEU A 64 -2.22 -9.51 -6.11
C LEU A 64 -0.88 -9.31 -5.39
N HIS A 65 -0.22 -10.40 -5.01
CA HIS A 65 1.08 -10.33 -4.36
C HIS A 65 2.13 -9.68 -5.27
N SER A 66 2.17 -10.07 -6.55
CA SER A 66 3.08 -9.48 -7.55
C SER A 66 2.81 -7.99 -7.74
N THR A 67 1.55 -7.56 -7.72
CA THR A 67 1.18 -6.14 -7.81
C THR A 67 1.68 -5.37 -6.59
N ILE A 68 1.47 -5.91 -5.38
CA ILE A 68 1.97 -5.27 -4.14
C ILE A 68 3.50 -5.18 -4.16
N VAL A 69 4.20 -6.22 -4.61
CA VAL A 69 5.66 -6.21 -4.77
C VAL A 69 6.08 -5.10 -5.74
N ALA A 70 5.45 -5.04 -6.91
CA ALA A 70 5.76 -4.03 -7.91
C ALA A 70 5.50 -2.59 -7.41
N CYS A 71 4.45 -2.37 -6.60
CA CYS A 71 4.21 -1.09 -5.93
C CYS A 71 5.27 -0.75 -4.87
N CYS A 72 5.85 -1.76 -4.20
CA CYS A 72 6.96 -1.53 -3.28
C CYS A 72 8.25 -1.19 -4.02
N GLU A 73 8.53 -1.87 -5.14
CA GLU A 73 9.71 -1.64 -5.98
C GLU A 73 9.67 -0.29 -6.71
N SER A 74 8.48 0.16 -7.12
CA SER A 74 8.28 1.50 -7.69
C SER A 74 8.41 2.62 -6.64
N GLY A 75 8.43 2.27 -5.35
CA GLY A 75 8.46 3.23 -4.27
C GLY A 75 7.13 3.89 -3.97
N ASP A 76 6.00 3.36 -4.46
CA ASP A 76 4.65 3.84 -4.11
C ASP A 76 4.21 3.35 -2.72
N LEU A 77 4.67 2.15 -2.35
CA LEU A 77 4.40 1.53 -1.05
C LEU A 77 5.70 1.22 -0.30
N PHE A 78 5.58 1.08 1.02
CA PHE A 78 6.63 0.51 1.85
C PHE A 78 6.08 -0.62 2.71
N ARG A 79 6.98 -1.54 3.09
CA ARG A 79 6.68 -2.61 4.04
C ARG A 79 7.27 -2.26 5.40
N ALA A 80 6.51 -2.50 6.45
CA ALA A 80 6.95 -2.39 7.83
C ALA A 80 6.51 -3.63 8.61
N LYS A 81 7.18 -3.91 9.73
CA LYS A 81 6.72 -4.90 10.70
C LYS A 81 6.28 -4.15 11.94
N ASP A 82 5.15 -4.52 12.51
CA ASP A 82 4.76 -3.98 13.82
C ASP A 82 5.45 -4.71 14.98
N ALA A 83 5.11 -4.31 16.21
CA ALA A 83 5.67 -4.88 17.43
C ALA A 83 5.44 -6.40 17.57
N LYS A 84 4.46 -6.97 16.84
CA LYS A 84 4.18 -8.42 16.81
C LYS A 84 4.84 -9.12 15.62
N ALA A 85 5.72 -8.41 14.90
CA ALA A 85 6.32 -8.83 13.64
C ALA A 85 5.31 -9.07 12.50
N ASP A 86 4.07 -8.57 12.63
CA ASP A 86 3.07 -8.69 11.57
C ASP A 86 3.43 -7.73 10.41
N PRO A 87 3.38 -8.19 9.15
CA PRO A 87 3.68 -7.34 8.00
C PRO A 87 2.56 -6.32 7.76
N ARG A 88 2.98 -5.08 7.55
CA ARG A 88 2.13 -3.94 7.20
C ARG A 88 2.55 -3.34 5.87
N LEU A 89 1.55 -2.89 5.12
CA LEU A 89 1.72 -2.12 3.89
C LEU A 89 1.36 -0.67 4.18
N GLY A 90 2.27 0.23 3.82
CA GLY A 90 2.09 1.66 3.95
C GLY A 90 2.23 2.40 2.63
N ILE A 91 1.54 3.53 2.50
CA ILE A 91 1.77 4.44 1.37
C ILE A 91 3.10 5.17 1.59
N ASN A 92 4.00 5.09 0.62
CA ASN A 92 5.33 5.67 0.70
C ASN A 92 5.36 7.13 0.22
N ASN A 93 4.62 7.98 0.92
CA ASN A 93 4.55 9.41 0.63
C ASN A 93 4.67 10.20 1.93
N GLU A 94 5.74 10.98 2.05
CA GLU A 94 6.06 11.73 3.27
C GLU A 94 4.91 12.67 3.68
N GLN A 95 4.46 13.52 2.75
CA GLN A 95 3.42 14.50 3.00
C GLN A 95 2.12 13.82 3.48
N ARG A 96 1.70 12.74 2.81
CA ARG A 96 0.48 12.01 3.18
C ARG A 96 0.59 11.35 4.55
N LEU A 97 1.79 10.88 4.92
CA LEU A 97 2.03 10.32 6.26
C LEU A 97 1.93 11.42 7.32
N VAL A 98 2.58 12.58 7.11
CA VAL A 98 2.52 13.73 8.03
C VAL A 98 1.09 14.21 8.23
N GLU A 99 0.37 14.51 7.13
CA GLU A 99 -1.00 15.01 7.16
C GLU A 99 -1.94 14.07 7.96
N LYS A 100 -1.77 12.75 7.80
CA LYS A 100 -2.58 11.76 8.51
C LYS A 100 -2.19 11.60 9.97
N ILE A 101 -0.90 11.72 10.32
CA ILE A 101 -0.48 11.74 11.72
C ILE A 101 -1.10 12.95 12.43
N GLU A 102 -0.94 14.15 11.86
CA GLU A 102 -1.47 15.39 12.44
C GLU A 102 -3.00 15.34 12.57
N SER A 103 -3.68 14.89 11.52
CA SER A 103 -5.13 14.66 11.57
C SER A 103 -5.49 13.70 12.70
N ASN A 104 -4.85 12.53 12.78
CA ASN A 104 -5.15 11.53 13.81
C ASN A 104 -4.95 12.06 15.23
N LEU A 105 -3.85 12.76 15.48
CA LEU A 105 -3.55 13.36 16.78
C LEU A 105 -4.52 14.47 17.17
N SER A 106 -5.16 15.14 16.21
CA SER A 106 -6.17 16.17 16.48
C SER A 106 -7.56 15.61 16.79
N TYR A 107 -7.89 14.40 16.30
CA TYR A 107 -9.21 13.79 16.44
C TYR A 107 -9.29 12.71 17.52
N ASP A 108 -8.21 11.99 17.78
CA ASP A 108 -8.18 10.82 18.67
C ASP A 108 -7.35 11.10 19.92
N SER A 109 -7.99 11.00 21.09
CA SER A 109 -7.36 11.18 22.39
C SER A 109 -6.47 10.02 22.82
N ASP A 110 -6.63 8.84 22.21
CA ASP A 110 -5.80 7.65 22.45
C ASP A 110 -5.31 7.05 21.11
N PRO A 111 -4.45 7.78 20.38
CA PRO A 111 -4.04 7.40 19.04
C PRO A 111 -3.12 6.19 19.09
N ARG A 112 -3.18 5.37 18.03
CA ARG A 112 -2.31 4.20 17.86
C ARG A 112 -0.84 4.58 17.66
N THR A 113 -0.13 4.72 18.79
CA THR A 113 1.29 5.10 18.86
C THR A 113 2.20 4.13 18.11
N ASP A 114 1.84 2.84 18.03
CA ASP A 114 2.55 1.83 17.26
C ASP A 114 2.60 2.16 15.76
N VAL A 115 1.46 2.57 15.19
CA VAL A 115 1.35 2.94 13.76
C VAL A 115 2.02 4.27 13.49
N ILE A 116 1.79 5.24 14.37
CA ILE A 116 2.42 6.57 14.26
C ILE A 116 3.94 6.44 14.31
N GLY A 117 4.48 5.59 15.20
CA GLY A 117 5.91 5.31 15.28
C GLY A 117 6.48 4.78 13.96
N LEU A 118 5.83 3.79 13.35
CA LEU A 118 6.25 3.25 12.05
C LEU A 118 6.16 4.30 10.92
N ALA A 119 5.12 5.13 10.92
CA ALA A 119 4.97 6.20 9.95
C ALA A 119 6.07 7.27 10.11
N ASN A 120 6.38 7.69 11.34
CA ASN A 120 7.46 8.62 11.64
C ASN A 120 8.84 8.09 11.24
N GLN A 121 9.13 6.80 11.51
CA GLN A 121 10.36 6.16 11.05
C GLN A 121 10.49 6.23 9.52
N ARG A 122 9.37 6.03 8.80
CA ARG A 122 9.38 6.12 7.35
C ARG A 122 9.54 7.56 6.85
N ILE A 123 8.92 8.54 7.51
CA ILE A 123 9.11 9.97 7.20
C ILE A 123 10.58 10.35 7.33
N ALA A 124 11.23 9.99 8.45
CA ALA A 124 12.66 10.26 8.66
C ALA A 124 13.52 9.64 7.53
N PHE A 125 13.24 8.38 7.18
CA PHE A 125 13.90 7.73 6.04
C PHE A 125 13.71 8.51 4.72
N LEU A 126 12.50 9.01 4.43
CA LEU A 126 12.19 9.73 3.19
C LEU A 126 12.83 11.11 3.12
N ARG A 127 12.97 11.79 4.27
CA ARG A 127 13.67 13.09 4.38
C ARG A 127 15.17 12.98 4.17
N GLY A 128 15.70 11.76 4.18
CA GLY A 128 17.14 11.55 4.22
C GLY A 128 17.72 11.93 5.57
N ASP A 129 16.88 12.01 6.62
CA ASP A 129 17.27 12.09 8.02
C ASP A 129 17.86 10.71 8.40
N ARG A 130 19.00 10.38 7.78
CA ARG A 130 19.86 9.28 8.18
C ARG A 130 20.67 9.78 9.36
N ASP A 131 20.01 9.88 10.51
CA ASP A 131 20.73 9.89 11.77
C ASP A 131 21.30 8.47 11.98
N THR A 132 22.62 8.47 12.12
CA THR A 132 23.53 7.43 12.63
C THR A 132 22.99 6.68 13.84
#